data_AF-A0A7Y3EWU2-F1
#
_entry.id   AF-A0A7Y3EWU2-F1
#
_cell.length_a   1.000
_cell.length_b   1.000
_cell.length_c   1.000
_cell.angle_alpha   90.00
_cell.angle_beta   90.00
_cell.angle_gamma   90.00
#
_symmetry.space_group_name_H-M   'P 1'
#
loop_
_entity.id
_entity.type
_entity.pdbx_description
1 polymer ?
#
loop_
_entity_poly.entity_id
_entity_poly.type
_entity_poly.pdbx_seq_one_letter_code
_entity_poly.pdbx_strand_id
1 'polypeptide(L)'
;EPVKQTQFVDSRVINGQKYFYKVQSQRSFKGHVVNGGISDVITAVPIDKTPPLPPVGVTAVETSSGIKVFWDRSDDTDVAGYRIYRRLADKKVPTLLGEVSSTYTLFVDANVPEDIRVYYSVTAFDRSKPANESDQSREVTIR
;
A
#
# COMPACT_ATOMS: atom_id res chain seq x y z
N GLU A 1 -3.76 -4.42 33.77
CA GLU A 1 -4.91 -5.09 34.39
C GLU A 1 -5.30 -6.31 33.55
N PRO A 2 -5.87 -7.37 34.14
CA PRO A 2 -6.31 -8.53 33.38
C PRO A 2 -7.42 -8.15 32.39
N VAL A 3 -7.31 -8.68 31.17
CA VAL A 3 -8.30 -8.46 30.13
C VAL A 3 -9.51 -9.36 30.41
N LYS A 4 -10.72 -8.79 30.39
CA LYS A 4 -11.97 -9.52 30.70
C LYS A 4 -12.53 -10.30 29.51
N GLN A 5 -12.06 -10.01 28.29
CA GLN A 5 -12.42 -10.70 27.06
C GLN A 5 -11.37 -11.74 26.69
N THR A 6 -11.73 -12.70 25.85
CA THR A 6 -10.80 -13.70 25.30
C THR A 6 -9.94 -13.17 24.15
N GLN A 7 -9.83 -11.84 24.03
CA GLN A 7 -9.07 -11.15 23.00
C GLN A 7 -8.35 -9.93 23.59
N PHE A 8 -7.19 -9.61 23.03
CA PHE A 8 -6.42 -8.42 23.36
C PHE A 8 -5.81 -7.88 22.08
N VAL A 9 -5.94 -6.58 21.84
CA VAL A 9 -5.31 -5.88 20.71
C VAL A 9 -4.13 -5.10 21.26
N ASP A 10 -2.92 -5.50 20.90
CA ASP A 10 -1.73 -4.70 21.22
C ASP A 10 -1.54 -3.61 20.14
N SER A 11 -1.98 -2.39 20.45
CA SER A 11 -1.89 -1.25 19.53
C SER A 11 -0.53 -0.53 19.57
N ARG A 12 0.45 -1.05 20.32
CA ARG A 12 1.79 -0.44 20.50
C ARG A 12 2.86 -1.16 19.69
N VAL A 13 2.44 -2.07 18.80
CA VAL A 13 3.35 -2.82 17.93
C VAL A 13 3.82 -1.95 16.77
N ILE A 14 5.05 -2.21 16.33
CA ILE A 14 5.66 -1.58 15.16
C ILE A 14 5.68 -2.60 14.02
N ASN A 15 5.21 -2.22 12.84
CA ASN A 15 5.23 -3.08 11.66
C ASN A 15 6.67 -3.53 11.35
N GLY A 16 6.84 -4.81 11.01
CA GLY A 16 8.13 -5.44 10.76
C GLY A 16 8.92 -5.84 12.01
N GLN A 17 8.55 -5.36 13.20
CA GLN A 17 9.17 -5.79 14.46
C GLN A 17 8.57 -7.12 14.91
N LYS A 18 9.44 -8.09 15.25
CA LYS A 18 9.01 -9.38 15.80
C LYS A 18 8.65 -9.23 17.28
N TYR A 19 7.50 -9.76 17.66
CA TYR A 19 6.99 -9.81 19.03
C TYR A 19 6.74 -11.24 19.47
N PHE A 20 6.80 -11.45 20.78
CA PHE A 20 6.55 -12.71 21.46
C PHE A 20 5.40 -12.50 22.45
N TYR A 21 4.37 -13.33 22.37
CA TYR A 21 3.21 -13.23 23.25
C TYR A 21 3.02 -14.51 24.04
N LYS A 22 2.59 -14.34 25.28
CA LYS A 22 2.07 -15.39 26.16
C LYS A 22 0.83 -14.86 26.86
N VAL A 23 -0.13 -15.73 27.12
CA VAL A 23 -1.34 -15.40 27.87
C VAL A 23 -1.31 -16.17 29.18
N GLN A 24 -1.62 -15.49 30.27
CA GLN A 24 -1.74 -16.10 31.59
C GLN A 24 -3.14 -15.87 32.14
N SER A 25 -3.76 -16.94 32.63
CA SER A 25 -5.03 -16.83 33.34
C SER A 25 -4.81 -16.24 34.74
N GLN A 26 -5.70 -15.37 35.18
CA GLN A 26 -5.62 -14.73 36.48
C GLN A 26 -7.00 -14.71 37.15
N ARG A 27 -7.06 -15.06 38.43
CA ARG A 27 -8.28 -15.08 39.25
C ARG A 27 -8.08 -14.24 40.49
N SER A 28 -9.05 -13.40 40.83
CA SER A 28 -9.11 -12.75 42.14
C SER A 28 -9.84 -13.65 43.14
N PHE A 29 -9.25 -13.92 44.30
CA PHE A 29 -9.83 -14.72 45.37
C PHE A 29 -9.46 -14.13 46.75
N LYS A 30 -10.46 -13.83 47.58
CA LYS A 30 -10.29 -13.24 48.92
C LYS A 30 -9.39 -11.98 48.95
N GLY A 31 -9.52 -11.11 47.95
CA GLY A 31 -8.69 -9.90 47.83
C GLY A 31 -7.27 -10.14 47.33
N HIS A 32 -6.88 -11.39 47.04
CA HIS A 32 -5.60 -11.75 46.46
C HIS A 32 -5.75 -12.15 44.99
N VAL A 33 -4.72 -11.85 44.21
CA VAL A 33 -4.61 -12.25 42.82
C VAL A 33 -3.86 -13.57 42.74
N VAL A 34 -4.48 -14.58 42.12
CA VAL A 34 -3.94 -15.92 41.91
C VAL A 34 -3.74 -16.11 40.41
N ASN A 35 -2.52 -16.50 40.02
CA ASN A 35 -2.18 -16.76 38.62
C ASN A 35 -2.32 -18.26 38.31
N GLY A 36 -2.90 -18.58 37.15
CA GLY A 36 -2.99 -19.93 36.62
C GLY A 36 -1.91 -20.21 35.58
N GLY A 37 -2.19 -21.21 34.72
CA GLY A 37 -1.29 -21.62 33.64
C GLY A 37 -0.96 -20.48 32.67
N ILE A 38 0.27 -20.53 32.14
CA ILE A 38 0.78 -19.66 31.07
C ILE A 38 0.72 -20.48 29.78
N SER A 39 0.27 -19.86 28.68
CA SER A 39 0.32 -20.47 27.36
C SER A 39 1.76 -20.69 26.88
N ASP A 40 1.92 -21.50 25.83
CA ASP A 40 3.15 -21.47 25.04
C ASP A 40 3.38 -20.07 24.45
N VAL A 41 4.64 -19.78 24.15
CA VAL A 41 5.02 -18.54 23.48
C VAL A 41 4.66 -18.64 22.01
N ILE A 42 3.90 -17.67 21.51
CA ILE A 42 3.68 -17.48 20.08
C ILE A 42 4.49 -16.30 19.58
N THR A 43 4.81 -16.31 18.29
CA THR A 43 5.49 -15.19 17.63
C THR A 43 4.58 -14.53 16.61
N ALA A 44 4.70 -13.21 16.49
CA ALA A 44 3.99 -12.44 15.48
C ALA A 44 4.89 -11.33 14.94
N VAL A 45 4.75 -11.05 13.64
CA VAL A 45 5.34 -9.88 12.98
C VAL A 45 4.17 -9.11 12.38
N PRO A 46 3.78 -7.95 12.95
CA PRO A 46 2.77 -7.09 12.36
C PRO A 46 3.27 -6.60 11.01
N ILE A 47 2.38 -6.48 10.04
CA ILE A 47 2.67 -5.92 8.72
C ILE A 47 1.67 -4.82 8.46
N ASP A 48 2.12 -3.80 7.73
CA ASP A 48 1.18 -2.82 7.20
C ASP A 48 0.34 -3.45 6.10
N LYS A 49 -0.93 -3.11 6.09
CA LYS A 49 -1.89 -3.54 5.06
C LYS A 49 -2.67 -2.36 4.50
N THR A 50 -2.30 -1.14 4.86
CA THR A 50 -2.99 0.07 4.44
C THR A 50 -2.29 0.60 3.21
N PRO A 51 -2.93 0.57 2.03
CA PRO A 51 -2.34 1.20 0.86
C PRO A 51 -2.38 2.73 0.98
N PRO A 52 -1.45 3.43 0.30
CA PRO A 52 -1.53 4.87 0.19
C PRO A 52 -2.80 5.32 -0.56
N LEU A 53 -3.11 6.61 -0.48
CA LEU A 53 -4.13 7.21 -1.33
C LEU A 53 -3.70 7.23 -2.81
N PRO A 54 -4.64 6.97 -3.74
CA PRO A 54 -4.37 7.00 -5.17
C PRO A 54 -3.96 8.41 -5.63
N PRO A 55 -3.00 8.52 -6.57
CA PRO A 55 -2.64 9.81 -7.16
C PRO A 55 -3.83 10.49 -7.86
N VAL A 56 -3.87 11.82 -7.75
CA VAL A 56 -4.84 12.67 -8.44
C VAL A 56 -4.14 13.55 -9.48
N GLY A 57 -4.91 14.39 -10.20
CA GLY A 57 -4.33 15.32 -11.18
C GLY A 57 -3.65 14.65 -12.37
N VAL A 58 -3.96 13.38 -12.66
CA VAL A 58 -3.29 12.63 -13.72
C VAL A 58 -3.60 13.24 -15.08
N THR A 59 -2.54 13.64 -15.78
CA THR A 59 -2.60 14.21 -17.13
C THR A 59 -1.57 13.54 -18.01
N ALA A 60 -1.85 13.49 -19.32
CA ALA A 60 -0.93 12.95 -20.30
C ALA A 60 -0.80 13.93 -21.46
N VAL A 61 0.41 14.08 -21.99
CA VAL A 61 0.73 15.00 -23.09
C VAL A 61 1.63 14.28 -24.09
N GLU A 62 1.26 14.35 -25.36
CA GLU A 62 2.08 13.85 -26.46
C GLU A 62 3.25 14.78 -26.75
N THR A 63 4.44 14.20 -26.95
CA THR A 63 5.67 14.92 -27.21
C THR A 63 6.51 14.20 -28.25
N SER A 64 7.56 14.84 -28.77
CA SER A 64 8.52 14.20 -29.68
C SER A 64 9.27 13.01 -29.08
N SER A 65 9.26 12.84 -27.75
CA SER A 65 9.90 11.72 -27.05
C SER A 65 8.91 10.64 -26.59
N GLY A 66 7.65 10.69 -27.03
CA GLY A 66 6.56 9.82 -26.58
C GLY A 66 5.55 10.54 -25.71
N ILE A 67 4.82 9.80 -24.87
CA ILE A 67 3.77 10.36 -24.00
C ILE A 67 4.34 10.65 -22.61
N LYS A 68 4.24 11.90 -22.18
CA LYS A 68 4.57 12.31 -20.81
C LYS A 68 3.32 12.23 -19.95
N VAL A 69 3.38 11.44 -18.89
CA VAL A 69 2.33 11.29 -17.88
C VAL A 69 2.76 12.04 -16.62
N PHE A 70 1.91 12.94 -16.14
CA PHE A 70 2.10 13.73 -14.93
C PHE A 70 0.99 13.42 -13.93
N TRP A 71 1.27 13.58 -12.65
CA TRP A 71 0.29 13.45 -11.57
C TRP A 71 0.66 14.35 -10.39
N ASP A 72 -0.29 14.59 -9.49
CA ASP A 72 0.01 15.28 -8.24
C ASP A 72 0.60 14.29 -7.23
N ARG A 73 1.48 14.78 -6.35
CA ARG A 73 2.03 13.96 -5.27
C ARG A 73 0.87 13.46 -4.39
N SER A 74 0.88 12.18 -4.01
CA SER A 74 -0.07 11.67 -3.02
C SER A 74 0.19 12.29 -1.65
N ASP A 75 -0.87 12.63 -0.92
CA ASP A 75 -0.81 13.27 0.40
C ASP A 75 -0.40 12.31 1.53
N ASP A 76 -0.25 11.02 1.23
CA ASP A 76 0.17 10.04 2.22
C ASP A 76 1.65 10.16 2.58
N THR A 77 1.96 9.85 3.84
CA THR A 77 3.28 10.09 4.43
C THR A 77 4.29 8.98 4.16
N ASP A 78 3.81 7.79 3.79
CA ASP A 78 4.61 6.58 3.63
C ASP A 78 4.84 6.16 2.16
N VAL A 79 4.43 6.99 1.20
CA VAL A 79 4.59 6.75 -0.24
C VAL A 79 6.06 6.51 -0.59
N ALA A 80 6.36 5.30 -1.05
CA ALA A 80 7.66 4.92 -1.57
C ALA A 80 7.86 5.34 -3.03
N GLY A 81 6.79 5.26 -3.82
CA GLY A 81 6.84 5.57 -5.25
C GLY A 81 5.49 5.43 -5.93
N TYR A 82 5.56 5.49 -7.26
CA TYR A 82 4.39 5.40 -8.12
C TYR A 82 4.60 4.33 -9.20
N ARG A 83 3.54 3.62 -9.53
CA ARG A 83 3.49 2.69 -10.68
C ARG A 83 2.64 3.31 -11.78
N ILE A 84 3.17 3.29 -12.99
CA ILE A 84 2.51 3.88 -14.16
C ILE A 84 2.02 2.76 -15.06
N TYR A 85 0.75 2.86 -15.42
CA TYR A 85 0.03 1.84 -16.17
C TYR A 85 -0.44 2.40 -17.51
N ARG A 86 -0.42 1.54 -18.54
CA ARG A 86 -1.04 1.82 -19.83
C ARG A 86 -2.03 0.73 -20.19
N ARG A 87 -3.24 1.13 -20.57
CA ARG A 87 -4.24 0.24 -21.16
C ARG A 87 -4.51 0.66 -22.59
N LEU A 88 -4.43 -0.29 -23.52
CA LEU A 88 -4.86 -0.06 -24.90
C LEU A 88 -6.40 -0.19 -24.97
N ALA A 89 -7.04 0.53 -25.90
CA ALA A 89 -8.49 0.52 -26.02
C ALA A 89 -9.10 -0.87 -26.30
N ASP A 90 -8.34 -1.77 -26.94
CA ASP A 90 -8.73 -3.16 -27.21
C ASP A 90 -8.44 -4.11 -26.04
N LYS A 91 -7.82 -3.63 -24.96
CA LYS A 91 -7.50 -4.42 -23.75
C LYS A 91 -8.35 -3.99 -22.56
N LYS A 92 -8.70 -4.99 -21.75
CA LYS A 92 -9.41 -4.80 -20.46
C LYS A 92 -8.46 -4.49 -19.31
N VAL A 93 -7.26 -5.07 -19.33
CA VAL A 93 -6.31 -4.99 -18.23
C VAL A 93 -5.17 -4.04 -18.62
N PRO A 94 -4.82 -3.06 -17.78
CA PRO A 94 -3.65 -2.23 -17.99
C PRO A 94 -2.35 -3.02 -17.80
N THR A 95 -1.31 -2.64 -18.54
CA THR A 95 0.05 -3.14 -18.39
C THR A 95 0.86 -2.16 -17.54
N LEU A 96 1.61 -2.66 -16.55
CA LEU A 96 2.59 -1.86 -15.82
C LEU A 96 3.74 -1.48 -16.76
N LEU A 97 3.98 -0.18 -16.92
CA LEU A 97 5.09 0.35 -17.71
C LEU A 97 6.36 0.49 -16.87
N GLY A 98 6.23 0.89 -15.61
CA GLY A 98 7.36 1.09 -14.74
C GLY A 98 7.01 1.73 -13.40
N GLU A 99 8.05 1.87 -12.58
CA GLU A 99 8.01 2.49 -11.27
C GLU A 99 8.94 3.70 -11.21
N VAL A 100 8.53 4.72 -10.45
CA VAL A 100 9.38 5.86 -10.12
C VAL A 100 9.35 6.12 -8.61
N SER A 101 10.42 6.67 -8.05
CA SER A 101 10.45 7.04 -6.62
C SER A 101 9.45 8.16 -6.31
N SER A 102 9.05 8.29 -5.06
CA SER A 102 8.04 9.28 -4.64
C SER A 102 8.44 10.74 -4.84
N THR A 103 9.69 11.03 -5.21
CA THR A 103 10.19 12.36 -5.60
C THR A 103 9.84 12.74 -7.03
N TYR A 104 9.50 11.77 -7.88
CA TYR A 104 9.10 12.01 -9.26
C TYR A 104 7.58 11.97 -9.39
N THR A 105 7.06 12.91 -10.16
CA THR A 105 5.64 13.01 -10.53
C THR A 105 5.48 13.06 -12.05
N LEU A 106 6.42 12.44 -12.76
CA LEU A 106 6.52 12.39 -14.21
C LEU A 106 7.06 11.03 -14.65
N PHE A 107 6.44 10.47 -15.69
CA PHE A 107 6.92 9.29 -16.42
C PHE A 107 6.82 9.53 -17.93
N VAL A 108 7.75 8.97 -18.71
CA VAL A 108 7.73 9.06 -20.18
C VAL A 108 7.53 7.65 -20.75
N ASP A 109 6.40 7.43 -21.41
CA ASP A 109 6.20 6.25 -22.23
C ASP A 109 6.71 6.52 -23.65
N ALA A 110 7.90 5.98 -23.96
CA ALA A 110 8.54 6.12 -25.26
C ALA A 110 8.11 5.03 -26.28
N ASN A 111 7.31 4.04 -25.86
CA ASN A 111 6.98 2.86 -26.67
C ASN A 111 5.47 2.71 -26.85
N VAL A 112 4.80 3.82 -27.18
CA VAL A 112 3.36 3.84 -27.41
C VAL A 112 3.05 3.25 -28.78
N PRO A 113 2.17 2.24 -28.88
CA PRO A 113 1.75 1.71 -30.17
C PRO A 113 1.04 2.78 -30.99
N GLU A 114 1.33 2.84 -32.29
CA GLU A 114 0.66 3.74 -33.24
C GLU A 114 -0.80 3.35 -33.47
N ASP A 115 -1.62 4.34 -33.87
CA ASP A 115 -3.01 4.19 -34.31
C ASP A 115 -3.98 3.46 -33.36
N ILE A 116 -3.65 3.40 -32.07
CA ILE A 116 -4.55 2.87 -31.04
C ILE A 116 -4.68 3.84 -29.88
N ARG A 117 -5.92 4.13 -29.51
CA ARG A 117 -6.22 4.92 -28.33
C ARG A 117 -5.67 4.24 -27.09
N VAL A 118 -4.96 5.01 -26.27
CA VAL A 118 -4.37 4.54 -25.03
C VAL A 118 -4.89 5.31 -23.82
N TYR A 119 -4.91 4.64 -22.68
CA TYR A 119 -5.33 5.17 -21.39
C TYR A 119 -4.17 4.99 -20.42
N TYR A 120 -3.87 6.04 -19.65
CA TYR A 120 -2.88 5.99 -18.59
C TYR A 120 -3.53 6.12 -17.22
N SER A 121 -3.05 5.33 -16.27
CA SER A 121 -3.39 5.47 -14.86
C SER A 121 -2.13 5.32 -14.01
N VAL A 122 -2.20 5.83 -12.78
CA VAL A 122 -1.08 5.81 -11.84
C VAL A 122 -1.59 5.30 -10.50
N THR A 123 -0.81 4.48 -9.82
CA THR A 123 -1.02 4.11 -8.41
C THR A 123 0.16 4.60 -7.58
N ALA A 124 -0.07 4.75 -6.27
CA ALA A 124 0.98 4.96 -5.29
C ALA A 124 1.26 3.63 -4.57
N PHE A 125 2.49 3.39 -4.16
CA PHE A 125 2.84 2.25 -3.31
C PHE A 125 3.68 2.67 -2.11
N ASP A 126 3.52 1.97 -1.00
CA ASP A 126 4.19 2.24 0.27
C ASP A 126 5.55 1.53 0.41
N ARG A 127 6.18 1.66 1.59
CA ARG A 127 7.46 1.01 1.92
C ARG A 127 7.31 -0.38 2.54
N SER A 128 6.11 -0.92 2.60
CA SER A 128 5.81 -2.18 3.27
C SER A 128 6.39 -3.37 2.50
N LYS A 129 6.46 -4.52 3.17
CA LYS A 129 6.97 -5.77 2.58
C LYS A 129 5.97 -6.91 2.84
N PRO A 130 5.18 -7.31 1.83
CA PRO A 130 5.07 -6.73 0.48
C PRO A 130 4.52 -5.29 0.49
N ALA A 131 4.80 -4.52 -0.57
CA ALA A 131 4.31 -3.15 -0.67
C ALA A 131 2.79 -3.15 -0.88
N ASN A 132 2.09 -2.28 -0.16
CA ASN A 132 0.69 -2.00 -0.39
C ASN A 132 0.58 -1.01 -1.54
N GLU A 133 -0.35 -1.27 -2.46
CA GLU A 133 -0.56 -0.44 -3.65
C GLU A 133 -1.98 0.12 -3.62
N SER A 134 -2.09 1.42 -3.89
CA SER A 134 -3.36 2.12 -3.93
C SER A 134 -4.27 1.58 -5.03
N ASP A 135 -5.54 1.98 -4.98
CA ASP A 135 -6.40 1.90 -6.17
C ASP A 135 -5.78 2.70 -7.34
N GLN A 136 -6.20 2.39 -8.56
CA GLN A 136 -5.79 3.17 -9.73
C GLN A 136 -6.41 4.57 -9.70
N SER A 137 -5.62 5.56 -10.13
CA SER A 137 -6.15 6.89 -10.43
C SER A 137 -7.23 6.82 -11.51
N ARG A 138 -7.96 7.93 -11.68
CA ARG A 138 -8.76 8.10 -12.90
C ARG A 138 -7.86 7.98 -14.13
N GLU A 139 -8.34 7.26 -15.13
CA GLU A 139 -7.65 7.15 -16.41
C GLU A 139 -7.68 8.48 -17.17
N VAL A 140 -6.56 8.82 -17.80
CA VAL A 140 -6.46 9.88 -18.80
C VAL A 140 -6.26 9.25 -20.18
N THR A 141 -6.94 9.78 -21.19
CA THR A 141 -6.92 9.26 -22.55
C THR A 141 -5.99 10.08 -23.45
N ILE A 142 -5.21 9.40 -24.27
CA ILE A 142 -4.48 9.96 -25.41
C ILE A 142 -5.00 9.31 -26.70
N ARG A 143 -5.01 10.10 -27.78
CA ARG A 143 -5.54 9.67 -29.08
C ARG A 143 -4.70 8.58 -29.70
#